data_AF-A0A1J3ER11-F1
#
_entry.id   AF-A0A1J3ER11-F1
#
_cell.length_a   1.000
_cell.length_b   1.000
_cell.length_c   1.000
_cell.angle_alpha   90.00
_cell.angle_beta   90.00
_cell.angle_gamma   90.00
#
_symmetry.space_group_name_H-M   'P 1'
#
loop_
_entity.id
_entity.type
_entity.pdbx_description
1 polymer ?
#
loop_
_entity_poly.entity_id
_entity_poly.type
_entity_poly.pdbx_seq_one_letter_code
_entity_poly.pdbx_strand_id
1 'polypeptide(L)'
;PFLPGQKSVSTTVDHIEESTISIATPLKYGKESQKSFTFNKVFGPSASQEAVFADTQPLIRSVLDGYNVCIFAYGQTGSGKTFTMMGPNELTEESLGVNYRALSDLFHLSSVRKETFSYNISVQMLEIYNEQVRDLLATNGQTSRLEIRNSSLDGINVPEATLVPVSTTSDVIYLMNLGQKNRAVSATAMNDR
;
A
#
# COMPACT_ATOMS: atom_id res chain seq x y z
N PRO A 1 -5.59 0.98 19.60
CA PRO A 1 -5.67 1.47 21.00
C PRO A 1 -6.43 0.47 21.87
N PHE A 2 -5.80 -0.05 22.93
CA PHE A 2 -6.46 -0.96 23.87
C PHE A 2 -7.49 -0.21 24.72
N LEU A 3 -8.58 -0.90 25.09
CA LEU A 3 -9.62 -0.33 25.95
C LEU A 3 -9.10 -0.11 27.39
N PRO A 4 -9.60 0.91 28.11
CA PRO A 4 -9.22 1.15 29.50
C PRO A 4 -9.56 -0.06 30.39
N GLY A 5 -8.59 -0.56 31.16
CA GLY A 5 -8.79 -1.62 32.16
C GLY A 5 -8.28 -3.01 31.80
N GLN A 6 -7.79 -3.26 30.58
CA GLN A 6 -7.09 -4.51 30.29
C GLN A 6 -5.66 -4.49 30.87
N LYS A 7 -5.37 -5.37 31.82
CA LYS A 7 -4.00 -5.65 32.26
C LYS A 7 -3.24 -6.24 31.07
N SER A 8 -2.25 -5.48 30.58
CA SER A 8 -1.41 -5.86 29.47
C SER A 8 -0.63 -7.13 29.79
N VAL A 9 -0.94 -8.21 29.08
CA VAL A 9 -0.06 -9.37 28.95
C VAL A 9 0.77 -9.04 27.70
N SER A 10 1.71 -8.10 27.86
CA SER A 10 2.44 -7.45 26.76
C SER A 10 3.34 -8.44 26.04
N THR A 11 2.96 -8.87 24.83
CA THR A 11 3.95 -9.42 23.89
C THR A 11 4.80 -8.26 23.37
N THR A 12 6.01 -8.11 23.89
CA THR A 12 6.99 -7.14 23.39
C THR A 12 7.90 -7.78 22.35
N VAL A 13 8.26 -7.00 21.33
CA VAL A 13 9.36 -7.37 20.44
C VAL A 13 10.64 -7.38 21.26
N ASP A 14 11.33 -8.51 21.25
CA ASP A 14 12.49 -8.78 22.09
C ASP A 14 13.78 -8.46 21.33
N HIS A 15 13.91 -9.03 20.12
CA HIS A 15 15.06 -8.78 19.25
C HIS A 15 14.61 -8.64 17.79
N ILE A 16 15.26 -7.71 17.08
CA ILE A 16 15.13 -7.51 15.64
C ILE A 16 16.53 -7.62 15.03
N GLU A 17 16.68 -8.55 14.10
CA GLU A 17 17.86 -8.71 13.25
C GLU A 17 17.45 -8.47 11.78
N GLU A 18 18.38 -8.62 10.84
CA GLU A 18 18.13 -8.34 9.43
C GLU A 18 17.00 -9.19 8.82
N SER A 19 16.90 -10.46 9.22
CA SER A 19 15.91 -11.41 8.68
C SER A 19 15.10 -12.10 9.77
N THR A 20 15.34 -11.79 11.04
CA THR A 20 14.70 -12.48 12.17
C THR A 20 14.06 -11.48 13.11
N ILE A 21 12.84 -11.77 13.56
CA ILE A 21 12.17 -11.06 14.65
C ILE A 21 11.79 -12.04 15.75
N SER A 22 12.14 -11.70 16.99
CA SER A 22 11.81 -12.47 18.18
C SER A 22 10.77 -11.72 19.01
N ILE A 23 9.72 -12.43 19.41
CA ILE A 23 8.63 -11.92 20.24
C ILE A 23 8.69 -12.62 21.59
N ALA A 24 8.76 -11.84 22.66
CA ALA A 24 8.59 -12.34 24.02
C ALA A 24 7.11 -12.69 24.24
N THR A 25 6.81 -13.94 24.58
CA THR A 25 5.46 -14.36 24.91
C THR A 25 5.31 -14.37 26.43
N PRO A 26 4.34 -13.65 27.00
CA PRO A 26 4.13 -13.64 28.43
C PRO A 26 3.80 -15.03 28.97
N LEU A 27 4.29 -15.29 30.18
CA LEU A 27 4.30 -16.57 30.87
C LEU A 27 2.92 -17.25 30.90
N LYS A 28 2.82 -18.44 30.29
CA LYS A 28 2.04 -19.53 30.87
C LYS A 28 3.06 -20.44 31.57
N TYR A 29 3.09 -20.46 32.90
CA TYR A 29 3.88 -21.38 33.75
C TYR A 29 5.37 -21.05 34.05
N GLY A 30 5.75 -19.79 34.17
CA GLY A 30 7.02 -19.42 34.86
C GLY A 30 8.33 -19.62 34.06
N LYS A 31 8.26 -19.99 32.78
CA LYS A 31 9.38 -19.87 31.83
C LYS A 31 9.03 -18.86 30.74
N GLU A 32 9.86 -17.83 30.58
CA GLU A 32 9.77 -16.92 29.44
C GLU A 32 9.91 -17.75 28.16
N SER A 33 8.96 -17.59 27.25
CA SER A 33 8.98 -18.29 25.97
C SER A 33 9.14 -17.26 24.86
N GLN A 34 10.27 -17.33 24.17
CA GLN A 34 10.56 -16.52 23.00
C GLN A 34 10.09 -17.26 21.76
N LYS A 35 9.41 -16.55 20.84
CA LYS A 35 9.08 -17.07 19.51
C LYS A 35 9.85 -16.26 18.47
N SER A 36 10.63 -16.95 17.66
CA SER A 36 11.39 -16.34 16.56
C SER A 36 10.75 -16.65 15.22
N PHE A 37 10.74 -15.66 14.34
CA PHE A 37 10.19 -15.74 12.99
C PHE A 37 11.24 -15.23 12.00
N THR A 38 11.42 -15.94 10.89
CA THR A 38 12.37 -15.59 9.83
C THR A 38 11.62 -15.11 8.60
N PHE A 39 12.10 -14.02 8.02
CA PHE A 39 11.59 -13.37 6.81
C PHE A 39 12.74 -13.07 5.85
N ASN A 40 12.44 -12.66 4.62
CA ASN A 40 13.47 -12.18 3.70
C ASN A 40 14.19 -10.93 4.24
N LYS A 41 13.41 -10.00 4.80
CA LYS A 41 13.90 -8.77 5.42
C LYS A 41 12.99 -8.35 6.57
N VAL A 42 13.57 -7.82 7.63
CA VAL A 42 12.85 -7.19 8.75
C VAL A 42 13.30 -5.75 8.88
N PHE A 43 12.32 -4.83 8.89
CA PHE A 43 12.56 -3.41 9.10
C PHE A 43 12.26 -3.05 10.56
N GLY A 44 13.28 -2.58 11.26
CA GLY A 44 13.13 -2.08 12.64
C GLY A 44 12.42 -0.72 12.70
N PRO A 45 12.07 -0.23 13.90
CA PRO A 45 11.38 1.05 14.09
C PRO A 45 12.12 2.27 13.55
N SER A 46 13.44 2.19 13.35
CA SER A 46 14.29 3.23 12.80
C SER A 46 14.40 3.19 11.26
N ALA A 47 13.82 2.20 10.60
CA ALA A 47 13.86 2.10 9.15
C ALA A 47 13.09 3.25 8.50
N SER A 48 13.70 3.91 7.52
CA SER A 48 13.07 4.98 6.76
C SER A 48 12.17 4.42 5.65
N GLN A 49 11.27 5.26 5.14
CA GLN A 49 10.47 4.93 3.95
C GLN A 49 11.33 4.67 2.73
N GLU A 50 12.45 5.37 2.62
CA GLU A 50 13.45 5.14 1.58
C GLU A 50 14.07 3.75 1.68
N ALA A 51 14.43 3.29 2.88
CA ALA A 51 14.99 1.95 3.07
C ALA A 51 14.01 0.84 2.66
N VAL A 52 12.72 0.99 3.00
CA VAL A 52 11.67 0.05 2.58
C VAL A 52 11.46 0.08 1.07
N PHE A 53 11.50 1.27 0.45
CA PHE A 53 11.41 1.41 -1.00
C PHE A 53 12.62 0.80 -1.70
N ALA A 54 13.84 1.04 -1.22
CA ALA A 54 15.06 0.53 -1.83
C ALA A 54 15.07 -1.00 -1.94
N ASP A 55 14.56 -1.70 -0.92
CA ASP A 55 14.44 -3.16 -0.92
C ASP A 55 13.38 -3.67 -1.91
N THR A 56 12.28 -2.91 -2.09
CA THR A 56 11.17 -3.27 -3.01
C THR A 56 11.37 -2.77 -4.44
N GLN A 57 12.28 -1.82 -4.67
CA GLN A 57 12.53 -1.16 -5.95
C GLN A 57 12.87 -2.14 -7.09
N PRO A 58 13.74 -3.16 -6.90
CA PRO A 58 14.05 -4.10 -7.99
C PRO A 58 12.80 -4.83 -8.49
N LEU A 59 11.92 -5.22 -7.57
CA LEU A 59 10.64 -5.85 -7.90
C LEU A 59 9.75 -4.85 -8.66
N ILE A 60 9.65 -3.60 -8.21
CA ILE A 60 8.85 -2.59 -8.91
C ILE A 60 9.36 -2.34 -10.33
N ARG A 61 10.67 -2.27 -10.53
CA ARG A 61 11.27 -1.98 -11.84
C ARG A 61 11.06 -3.10 -12.86
N SER A 62 10.83 -4.34 -12.44
CA SER A 62 10.59 -5.46 -13.37
C SER A 62 9.31 -5.27 -14.20
N VAL A 63 8.40 -4.36 -13.82
CA VAL A 63 7.24 -4.01 -14.66
C VAL A 63 7.64 -3.42 -16.01
N LEU A 64 8.80 -2.74 -16.08
CA LEU A 64 9.32 -2.18 -17.33
C LEU A 64 9.83 -3.27 -18.29
N ASP A 65 10.07 -4.47 -17.77
CA ASP A 65 10.51 -5.64 -18.53
C ASP A 65 9.34 -6.59 -18.87
N GLY A 66 8.10 -6.18 -18.57
CA GLY A 66 6.88 -6.92 -18.91
C GLY A 66 6.37 -7.87 -17.82
N TYR A 67 6.90 -7.80 -16.60
CA TYR A 67 6.42 -8.61 -15.47
C TYR A 67 5.29 -7.92 -14.70
N ASN A 68 4.29 -8.70 -14.27
CA ASN A 68 3.26 -8.22 -13.35
C ASN A 68 3.78 -8.27 -11.91
N VAL A 69 3.59 -7.17 -11.17
CA VAL A 69 4.07 -7.02 -9.79
C VAL A 69 2.91 -6.64 -8.88
N CYS A 70 2.90 -7.23 -7.68
CA CYS A 70 1.91 -6.90 -6.67
C CYS A 70 2.56 -6.75 -5.29
N ILE A 71 2.29 -5.62 -4.63
CA ILE A 71 2.78 -5.31 -3.28
C ILE A 71 1.56 -5.11 -2.39
N PHE A 72 1.44 -5.94 -1.35
CA PHE A 72 0.37 -5.85 -0.36
C PHE A 72 0.93 -5.54 1.03
N ALA A 73 0.34 -4.54 1.69
CA ALA A 73 0.58 -4.31 3.11
C ALA A 73 -0.47 -5.06 3.94
N TYR A 74 -0.02 -5.96 4.81
CA TYR A 74 -0.88 -6.78 5.66
C TYR A 74 -0.55 -6.58 7.15
N GLY A 75 -1.58 -6.62 8.01
CA GLY A 75 -1.44 -6.44 9.45
C GLY A 75 -2.68 -5.84 10.11
N GLN A 76 -2.71 -5.80 11.44
CA GLN A 76 -3.83 -5.25 12.21
C GLN A 76 -4.05 -3.75 11.98
N THR A 77 -5.23 -3.22 12.32
CA THR A 77 -5.48 -1.77 12.28
C THR A 77 -4.48 -1.04 13.18
N GLY A 78 -3.89 0.04 12.66
CA GLY A 78 -2.85 0.81 13.34
C GLY A 78 -1.43 0.24 13.24
N SER A 79 -1.21 -0.88 12.53
CA SER A 79 0.14 -1.47 12.38
C SER A 79 1.03 -0.78 11.33
N GLY A 80 0.62 0.34 10.77
CA GLY A 80 1.41 1.08 9.78
C GLY A 80 1.18 0.74 8.30
N LYS A 81 0.19 -0.09 7.92
CA LYS A 81 -0.08 -0.42 6.50
C LYS A 81 -0.18 0.80 5.57
N THR A 82 -1.02 1.78 5.92
CA THR A 82 -1.18 3.03 5.16
C THR A 82 0.10 3.85 5.19
N PHE A 83 0.78 3.88 6.35
CA PHE A 83 2.06 4.57 6.49
C PHE A 83 3.12 4.00 5.54
N THR A 84 3.29 2.69 5.47
CA THR A 84 4.25 2.05 4.55
C THR A 84 3.92 2.32 3.08
N MET A 85 2.65 2.17 2.68
CA MET A 85 2.28 2.29 1.26
C MET A 85 2.16 3.73 0.78
N MET A 86 1.64 4.63 1.60
CA MET A 86 1.34 6.02 1.22
C MET A 86 2.20 7.03 1.99
N GLY A 87 2.47 6.79 3.26
CA GLY A 87 3.11 7.74 4.16
C GLY A 87 2.11 8.35 5.16
N PRO A 88 2.56 9.33 5.96
CA PRO A 88 1.70 10.09 6.85
C PRO A 88 0.77 11.03 6.07
N ASN A 89 -0.21 11.63 6.77
CA ASN A 89 -1.15 12.59 6.15
C ASN A 89 -0.45 13.84 5.61
N GLU A 90 0.59 14.30 6.32
CA GLU A 90 1.43 15.42 5.90
C GLU A 90 2.68 14.86 5.21
N LEU A 91 2.66 14.86 3.88
CA LEU A 91 3.74 14.33 3.07
C LEU A 91 4.92 15.29 3.02
N THR A 92 6.11 14.76 3.28
CA THR A 92 7.40 15.38 2.99
C THR A 92 8.13 14.47 2.01
N GLU A 93 9.18 14.96 1.35
CA GLU A 93 9.98 14.13 0.42
C GLU A 93 10.53 12.86 1.10
N GLU A 94 10.86 12.95 2.39
CA GLU A 94 11.34 11.81 3.19
C GLU A 94 10.21 10.85 3.60
N SER A 95 9.00 11.35 3.82
CA SER A 95 7.90 10.56 4.36
C SER A 95 7.03 9.85 3.32
N LEU A 96 7.24 10.14 2.03
CA LEU A 96 6.58 9.45 0.92
C LEU A 96 6.69 7.93 1.05
N GLY A 97 5.54 7.24 1.04
CA GLY A 97 5.48 5.79 1.06
C GLY A 97 5.85 5.15 -0.29
N VAL A 98 5.79 3.82 -0.31
CA VAL A 98 6.18 2.98 -1.47
C VAL A 98 5.46 3.40 -2.76
N ASN A 99 4.15 3.71 -2.71
CA ASN A 99 3.37 4.05 -3.91
C ASN A 99 3.91 5.28 -4.65
N TYR A 100 4.22 6.35 -3.92
CA TYR A 100 4.70 7.60 -4.51
C TYR A 100 6.13 7.44 -5.03
N ARG A 101 7.00 6.77 -4.26
CA ARG A 101 8.38 6.51 -4.66
C ARG A 101 8.46 5.62 -5.89
N ALA A 102 7.62 4.59 -5.96
CA ALA A 102 7.51 3.69 -7.10
C ALA A 102 7.18 4.45 -8.39
N LEU A 103 6.11 5.24 -8.38
CA LEU A 103 5.68 5.97 -9.57
C LEU A 103 6.69 7.04 -9.98
N SER A 104 7.28 7.76 -9.00
CA SER A 104 8.36 8.72 -9.26
C SER A 104 9.57 8.08 -9.94
N ASP A 105 9.97 6.89 -9.48
CA ASP A 105 11.07 6.11 -10.08
C ASP A 105 10.72 5.63 -11.50
N LEU A 106 9.49 5.17 -11.73
CA LEU A 106 9.03 4.77 -13.06
C LEU A 106 8.97 5.95 -14.05
N PHE A 107 8.52 7.13 -13.63
CA PHE A 107 8.58 8.34 -14.47
C PHE A 107 10.01 8.74 -14.80
N HIS A 108 10.90 8.68 -13.81
CA HIS A 108 12.33 8.96 -14.02
C HIS A 108 12.93 8.00 -15.05
N LEU A 109 12.72 6.69 -14.90
CA LEU A 109 13.21 5.69 -15.83
C LEU A 109 12.60 5.82 -17.23
N SER A 110 11.31 6.16 -17.31
CA SER A 110 10.65 6.47 -18.57
C SER A 110 11.34 7.62 -19.30
N SER A 111 11.67 8.70 -18.60
CA SER A 111 12.40 9.85 -19.14
C SER A 111 13.83 9.48 -19.57
N VAL A 112 14.55 8.71 -18.76
CA VAL A 112 15.93 8.27 -19.06
C VAL A 112 15.98 7.39 -20.32
N ARG A 113 14.96 6.57 -20.55
CA ARG A 113 14.90 5.58 -21.64
C ARG A 113 14.12 6.04 -22.87
N LYS A 114 13.67 7.30 -22.91
CA LYS A 114 12.73 7.83 -23.92
C LYS A 114 13.19 7.70 -25.39
N GLU A 115 14.50 7.64 -25.62
CA GLU A 115 15.07 7.50 -26.98
C GLU A 115 14.95 6.06 -27.52
N THR A 116 14.74 5.08 -26.64
CA THR A 116 14.67 3.65 -26.98
C THR A 116 13.27 3.08 -26.76
N PHE A 117 12.57 3.56 -25.73
CA PHE A 117 11.27 3.05 -25.31
C PHE A 117 10.27 4.18 -25.13
N SER A 118 9.02 3.92 -25.50
CA SER A 118 7.87 4.78 -25.18
C SER A 118 7.00 4.09 -24.13
N TYR A 119 6.82 4.73 -22.98
CA TYR A 119 6.00 4.21 -21.89
C TYR A 119 4.72 5.05 -21.74
N ASN A 120 3.59 4.36 -21.58
CA ASN A 120 2.33 4.98 -21.16
C ASN A 120 2.01 4.48 -19.76
N ILE A 121 1.93 5.39 -18.80
CA ILE A 121 1.64 5.08 -17.40
C ILE A 121 0.24 5.60 -17.09
N SER A 122 -0.61 4.72 -16.56
CA SER A 122 -1.97 5.05 -16.16
C SER A 122 -2.24 4.50 -14.77
N VAL A 123 -3.09 5.19 -14.01
CA VAL A 123 -3.48 4.83 -12.64
C VAL A 123 -4.97 4.56 -12.60
N GLN A 124 -5.32 3.48 -11.92
CA GLN A 124 -6.67 3.13 -11.51
C GLN A 124 -6.65 2.91 -10.00
N MET A 125 -7.63 3.46 -9.27
CA MET A 125 -7.69 3.35 -7.81
C MET A 125 -9.06 2.83 -7.39
N LEU A 126 -9.08 1.64 -6.80
CA LEU A 126 -10.31 0.93 -6.43
C LEU A 126 -10.37 0.71 -4.92
N GLU A 127 -11.59 0.72 -4.39
CA GLU A 127 -11.89 0.20 -3.05
C GLU A 127 -12.76 -1.04 -3.16
N ILE A 128 -12.39 -2.07 -2.40
CA ILE A 128 -13.24 -3.25 -2.16
C ILE A 128 -13.72 -3.16 -0.71
N TYR A 129 -15.02 -2.96 -0.53
CA TYR A 129 -15.65 -2.89 0.79
C TYR A 129 -16.96 -3.67 0.79
N ASN A 130 -17.10 -4.62 1.72
CA ASN A 130 -18.26 -5.49 1.82
C ASN A 130 -18.61 -6.19 0.49
N GLU A 131 -17.61 -6.78 -0.17
CA GLU A 131 -17.73 -7.43 -1.49
C GLU A 131 -18.27 -6.50 -2.61
N GLN A 132 -18.17 -5.18 -2.43
CA GLN A 132 -18.50 -4.17 -3.42
C GLN A 132 -17.22 -3.51 -3.93
N VAL A 133 -17.07 -3.42 -5.24
CA VAL A 133 -15.99 -2.66 -5.89
C VAL A 133 -16.46 -1.24 -6.17
N ARG A 134 -15.61 -0.26 -5.88
CA ARG A 134 -15.88 1.16 -6.08
C ARG A 134 -14.70 1.86 -6.73
N ASP A 135 -15.02 2.78 -7.62
CA ASP A 135 -14.06 3.69 -8.20
C ASP A 135 -13.75 4.84 -7.24
N LEU A 136 -12.47 5.00 -6.87
CA LEU A 136 -12.04 6.12 -6.04
C LEU A 136 -11.65 7.36 -6.87
N LEU A 137 -11.50 7.24 -8.19
CA LEU A 137 -11.14 8.35 -9.09
C LEU A 137 -12.34 8.92 -9.85
N ALA A 138 -13.53 8.34 -9.72
CA ALA A 138 -14.74 8.85 -10.35
C ALA A 138 -15.09 10.28 -9.87
N THR A 139 -15.24 11.21 -10.82
CA THR A 139 -15.54 12.63 -10.55
C THR A 139 -17.03 12.94 -10.47
N ASN A 140 -17.89 12.06 -10.98
CA ASN A 140 -19.28 12.39 -11.29
C ASN A 140 -20.27 12.03 -10.17
N GLY A 141 -19.79 11.75 -8.95
CA GLY A 141 -20.65 11.34 -7.82
C GLY A 141 -21.37 10.00 -8.03
N GLN A 142 -21.20 9.36 -9.18
CA GLN A 142 -21.64 8.00 -9.46
C GLN A 142 -20.65 7.04 -8.79
N THR A 143 -20.88 6.77 -7.51
CA THR A 143 -20.34 5.58 -6.85
C THR A 143 -21.20 4.38 -7.24
N SER A 144 -21.35 4.11 -8.54
CA SER A 144 -21.96 2.86 -8.98
C SER A 144 -21.09 1.71 -8.53
N ARG A 145 -21.73 0.65 -8.02
CA ARG A 145 -21.06 -0.62 -7.75
C ARG A 145 -20.46 -1.09 -9.07
N LEU A 146 -19.15 -1.25 -9.11
CA LEU A 146 -18.47 -1.79 -10.27
C LEU A 146 -18.53 -3.32 -10.27
N GLU A 147 -18.61 -3.90 -11.46
CA GLU A 147 -18.58 -5.34 -11.66
C GLU A 147 -17.17 -5.81 -12.03
N ILE A 148 -16.76 -6.92 -11.41
CA ILE A 148 -15.57 -7.67 -11.83
C ILE A 148 -16.01 -8.58 -12.99
N ARG A 149 -15.35 -8.47 -14.13
CA ARG A 149 -15.61 -9.30 -15.31
C ARG A 149 -14.42 -10.21 -15.59
N ASN A 150 -14.70 -11.41 -16.10
CA ASN A 150 -13.68 -12.36 -16.53
C ASN A 150 -13.79 -12.54 -18.04
N SER A 151 -12.84 -11.98 -18.79
CA SER A 151 -12.73 -12.06 -20.25
C SER A 151 -11.68 -13.12 -20.62
N SER A 152 -11.95 -13.90 -21.66
CA SER A 152 -10.97 -14.87 -22.19
C SER A 152 -9.74 -14.21 -22.82
N LEU A 153 -9.84 -12.93 -23.20
CA LEU A 153 -8.76 -12.16 -23.80
C LEU A 153 -8.01 -11.30 -22.77
N ASP A 154 -8.76 -10.67 -21.86
CA ASP A 154 -8.21 -9.63 -20.95
C ASP A 154 -8.12 -10.08 -19.48
N GLY A 155 -8.45 -11.34 -19.21
CA GLY A 155 -8.48 -11.90 -17.86
C GLY A 155 -9.53 -11.26 -16.95
N ILE A 156 -9.26 -11.26 -15.65
CA ILE A 156 -10.13 -10.65 -14.63
C ILE A 156 -9.85 -9.16 -14.56
N ASN A 157 -10.86 -8.33 -14.80
CA ASN A 157 -10.73 -6.87 -14.82
C ASN A 157 -12.01 -6.15 -14.34
N VAL A 158 -11.92 -4.82 -14.26
CA VAL A 158 -13.02 -3.93 -13.90
C VAL A 158 -13.16 -2.87 -15.03
N PRO A 159 -13.89 -3.17 -16.12
CA PRO A 159 -13.84 -2.35 -17.34
C PRO A 159 -14.37 -0.92 -17.17
N GLU A 160 -15.30 -0.73 -16.24
CA GLU A 160 -15.98 0.55 -15.99
C GLU A 160 -15.20 1.45 -15.02
N ALA A 161 -14.09 0.96 -14.47
CA ALA A 161 -13.27 1.73 -13.55
C ALA A 161 -12.39 2.75 -14.29
N THR A 162 -12.36 3.96 -13.77
CA THR A 162 -11.61 5.09 -14.32
C THR A 162 -10.12 4.78 -14.36
N LEU A 163 -9.57 4.83 -15.57
CA LEU A 163 -8.15 4.69 -15.84
C LEU A 163 -7.61 6.06 -16.27
N VAL A 164 -6.79 6.68 -15.44
CA VAL A 164 -6.28 8.04 -15.66
C VAL A 164 -4.82 7.99 -16.12
N PRO A 165 -4.50 8.48 -17.33
CA PRO A 165 -3.11 8.66 -17.75
C PRO A 165 -2.38 9.65 -16.83
N VAL A 166 -1.13 9.35 -16.49
CA VAL A 166 -0.28 10.19 -15.64
C VAL A 166 1.10 10.35 -16.25
N SER A 167 1.72 11.50 -16.07
CA SER A 167 3.06 11.79 -16.61
C SER A 167 4.05 12.27 -15.54
N THR A 168 3.56 12.66 -14.36
CA THR A 168 4.39 13.21 -13.28
C THR A 168 3.98 12.71 -11.91
N THR A 169 4.90 12.80 -10.94
CA THR A 169 4.62 12.51 -9.53
C THR A 169 3.51 13.40 -8.97
N SER A 170 3.40 14.64 -9.44
CA SER A 170 2.32 15.58 -9.03
C SER A 170 0.94 15.09 -9.45
N ASP A 171 0.81 14.51 -10.65
CA ASP A 171 -0.47 13.93 -11.12
C ASP A 171 -0.92 12.79 -10.18
N VAL A 172 0.04 11.95 -9.77
CA VAL A 172 -0.21 10.84 -8.85
C VAL A 172 -0.61 11.34 -7.47
N ILE A 173 0.08 12.34 -6.93
CA ILE A 173 -0.27 12.95 -5.64
C ILE A 173 -1.70 13.50 -5.68
N TYR A 174 -2.06 14.18 -6.78
CA TYR A 174 -3.42 14.67 -6.98
C TYR A 174 -4.45 13.52 -6.98
N LEU A 175 -4.23 12.46 -7.76
CA LEU A 175 -5.14 11.31 -7.83
C LEU A 175 -5.27 10.56 -6.51
N MET A 176 -4.16 10.37 -5.78
CA MET A 176 -4.19 9.74 -4.46
C MET A 176 -4.99 10.58 -3.46
N ASN A 177 -4.82 11.90 -3.47
CA ASN A 177 -5.61 12.81 -2.62
C ASN A 177 -7.10 12.79 -2.97
N LEU A 178 -7.43 12.78 -4.27
CA LEU A 178 -8.81 12.61 -4.75
C LEU A 178 -9.41 11.29 -4.24
N GLY A 179 -8.68 10.19 -4.40
CA GLY A 179 -9.12 8.87 -3.95
C GLY A 179 -9.32 8.79 -2.45
N GLN A 180 -8.44 9.37 -1.64
CA GLN A 180 -8.61 9.43 -0.19
C GLN A 180 -9.83 10.26 0.22
N LYS A 181 -10.05 11.40 -0.44
CA LYS A 181 -11.24 12.22 -0.20
C LYS A 181 -12.53 11.44 -0.50
N ASN A 182 -12.58 10.76 -1.65
CA ASN A 182 -13.73 9.97 -2.06
C ASN A 182 -13.98 8.77 -1.13
N ARG A 183 -12.91 8.16 -0.63
CA ARG A 183 -12.97 7.09 0.36
C ARG A 183 -13.55 7.56 1.70
N ALA A 184 -13.10 8.71 2.21
CA ALA A 184 -13.59 9.26 3.48
C ALA A 184 -15.09 9.56 3.43
N VAL A 185 -15.56 10.22 2.36
CA VAL A 185 -16.99 10.53 2.14
C VAL A 185 -17.83 9.25 2.07
N SER A 186 -17.31 8.22 1.40
CA SER A 186 -17.99 6.92 1.27
C SER A 186 -18.15 6.18 2.59
N ALA A 187 -17.14 6.26 3.48
CA ALA A 187 -17.19 5.63 4.80
C ALA A 187 -18.25 6.30 5.69
N THR A 188 -18.35 7.64 5.66
CA THR A 188 -19.37 8.37 6.43
C THR A 188 -20.79 8.02 5.96
N ALA A 189 -21.03 8.05 4.64
CA ALA A 189 -22.35 7.75 4.07
C ALA A 189 -22.85 6.31 4.33
N MET A 190 -21.95 5.34 4.56
CA MET A 190 -22.33 3.96 4.87
C MET A 190 -22.46 3.65 6.35
N ASN A 191 -21.80 4.41 7.22
CA ASN A 191 -21.93 4.26 8.67
C ASN A 191 -23.15 4.99 9.25
N ASP A 192 -23.72 5.95 8.51
CA ASP A 192 -24.95 6.67 8.86
C ASP A 192 -26.25 5.94 8.41
N ARG A 193 -26.16 4.63 8.13
CA ARG A 193 -27.29 3.78 7.71
C ARG A 193 -27.63 2.70 8.73
#